data_AF-A0A7G7BV10-F1
#
_entry.id   AF-A0A7G7BV10-F1
#
_cell.length_a   1.000
_cell.length_b   1.000
_cell.length_c   1.000
_cell.angle_alpha   90.00
_cell.angle_beta   90.00
_cell.angle_gamma   90.00
#
_symmetry.space_group_name_H-M   'P 1'
#
loop_
_entity.id
_entity.type
_entity.pdbx_description
1 polymer ?
#
loop_
_entity_poly.entity_id
_entity_poly.type
_entity_poly.pdbx_seq_one_letter_code
_entity_poly.pdbx_strand_id
1 'polypeptide(L)' 'MTSRPWADCSECAGSGWAGEDDCLSVFCWVCNGSGLEEHTARSIVHATITPRPRARLLAHMERLTAEVSNSVAVAA' A
#
# COMPACT_ATOMS: atom_id res chain seq x y z
N MET A 1 19.34 10.27 9.55
CA MET A 1 19.16 8.81 9.75
C MET A 1 17.67 8.61 10.02
N THR A 2 16.86 7.92 9.23
CA THR A 2 17.01 6.96 8.14
C THR A 2 15.79 7.14 7.24
N SER A 3 15.91 6.85 5.93
CA SER A 3 14.79 6.86 4.98
C SER A 3 13.60 6.07 5.56
N ARG A 4 12.51 6.76 5.90
CA ARG A 4 11.28 6.10 6.33
C ARG A 4 10.75 5.27 5.14
N PRO A 5 10.30 4.04 5.37
CA PRO A 5 9.96 3.12 4.29
C PRO A 5 8.88 3.70 3.37
N TRP A 6 8.99 3.44 2.06
CA TRP A 6 7.90 3.67 1.12
C TRP A 6 6.83 2.62 1.36
N ALA A 7 5.79 3.00 2.10
CA ALA A 7 4.69 2.12 2.45
C ALA A 7 3.54 2.85 3.16
N ASP A 8 2.56 2.03 3.52
CA ASP A 8 1.59 2.23 4.58
C ASP A 8 2.09 3.17 5.69
N CYS A 9 1.31 4.21 5.99
CA CYS A 9 1.60 5.13 7.07
C CYS A 9 1.82 4.36 8.38
N SER A 10 2.94 4.62 9.06
CA SER A 10 3.34 3.90 10.28
C SER A 10 2.35 4.08 11.43
N GLU A 11 1.65 5.21 11.46
CA GLU A 11 0.71 5.54 12.52
C GLU A 11 -0.57 4.70 12.42
N CYS A 12 -1.14 4.58 11.22
CA CYS A 12 -2.38 3.84 11.01
C CYS A 12 -2.19 2.45 10.39
N ALA A 13 -0.94 1.98 10.30
CA ALA A 13 -0.56 0.72 9.68
C ALA A 13 -1.19 0.48 8.29
N GLY A 14 -1.36 1.56 7.52
CA GLY A 14 -1.92 1.48 6.16
C GLY A 14 -3.43 1.58 6.05
N SER A 15 -4.14 1.70 7.17
CA SER A 15 -5.61 1.70 7.15
C SER A 15 -6.20 3.04 6.70
N GLY A 16 -5.51 4.15 6.98
CA GLY A 16 -6.03 5.51 6.81
C GLY A 16 -6.98 5.95 7.93
N TRP A 17 -7.39 5.06 8.82
CA TRP A 17 -8.32 5.36 9.91
C TRP A 17 -7.56 5.80 11.16
N ALA A 18 -8.18 6.66 11.95
CA ALA A 18 -7.70 6.94 13.30
C ALA A 18 -7.85 5.69 14.18
N GLY A 19 -6.97 5.55 15.18
CA GLY A 19 -7.10 4.48 16.16
C GLY A 19 -8.34 4.69 17.05
N GLU A 20 -8.81 3.62 17.70
CA GLU A 20 -9.99 3.69 18.58
C GLU A 20 -9.79 4.67 19.76
N ASP A 21 -8.53 4.96 20.12
CA ASP A 21 -8.14 5.88 21.17
C ASP A 21 -8.15 7.36 20.74
N ASP A 22 -8.21 7.66 19.43
CA ASP A 22 -8.23 9.03 18.90
C ASP A 22 -9.66 9.43 18.49
N CYS A 23 -10.46 9.78 19.49
CA CYS A 23 -11.88 10.08 19.34
C CYS A 23 -12.19 11.44 18.67
N LEU A 24 -11.17 12.22 18.28
CA LEU A 24 -11.34 13.54 17.68
C LEU A 24 -11.25 13.55 16.15
N SER A 25 -10.84 12.44 15.53
CA SER A 25 -10.76 12.33 14.08
C SER A 25 -11.16 10.94 13.60
N VAL A 26 -11.89 10.88 12.49
CA VAL A 26 -12.23 9.61 11.83
C VAL A 26 -11.03 9.07 11.04
N PHE A 27 -10.22 9.98 10.49
CA PHE A 27 -9.07 9.65 9.65
C PHE A 27 -7.76 9.85 10.42
N CYS A 28 -6.78 9.01 10.10
CA CYS A 28 -5.43 9.17 10.63
C CYS A 28 -4.88 10.54 10.22
N TRP A 29 -4.56 11.37 11.22
CA TRP A 29 -4.08 12.74 11.01
C TRP A 29 -2.70 12.77 10.33
N VAL A 30 -1.88 11.74 10.51
CA VAL A 30 -0.52 11.66 9.94
C VAL A 30 -0.57 11.50 8.42
N CYS A 31 -1.50 10.68 7.91
CA CYS A 31 -1.63 10.43 6.47
C CYS A 31 -2.87 11.08 5.84
N ASN A 32 -3.62 11.88 6.60
CA ASN A 32 -4.89 12.48 6.18
C ASN A 32 -5.83 11.48 5.49
N GLY A 33 -5.96 10.27 6.04
CA GLY A 33 -6.87 9.26 5.48
C GLY A 33 -6.33 8.43 4.32
N SER A 34 -5.18 8.77 3.73
CA SER A 34 -4.65 8.04 2.56
C SER A 34 -4.16 6.63 2.90
N GLY A 35 -3.82 6.38 4.16
CA GLY A 35 -3.12 5.18 4.60
C GLY A 35 -1.68 5.09 4.10
N LEU A 36 -1.12 6.09 3.42
CA LEU A 36 0.19 6.03 2.80
C LEU A 36 1.10 7.16 3.29
N GLU A 37 2.39 6.88 3.43
CA GLU A 37 3.41 7.93 3.54
C GLU A 37 3.80 8.35 2.12
N GLU A 38 3.68 9.64 1.78
CA GLU A 38 3.98 10.12 0.43
C GLU A 38 5.50 10.16 0.18
N HIS A 39 5.92 9.65 -0.98
CA HIS A 39 7.31 9.67 -1.43
C HIS A 39 7.38 10.20 -2.85
N THR A 40 8.47 10.90 -3.17
CA THR A 40 8.77 11.26 -4.55
C THR A 40 9.25 10.01 -5.32
N ALA A 41 9.01 9.94 -6.64
CA ALA A 41 9.44 8.80 -7.45
C ALA A 41 10.95 8.51 -7.37
N ARG A 42 11.77 9.51 -6.98
CA ARG A 42 13.22 9.38 -6.82
C ARG A 42 13.66 8.94 -5.42
N SER A 43 12.76 8.92 -4.43
CA SER A 43 13.07 8.55 -3.04
C SER A 43 12.72 7.10 -2.70
N ILE A 44 12.14 6.35 -3.64
CA ILE A 44 11.76 4.96 -3.45
C ILE A 44 12.93 4.07 -3.92
N VAL A 45 13.56 3.37 -2.98
CA VAL A 45 14.55 2.32 -3.30
C VAL A 45 13.98 0.98 -2.87
N HIS A 46 14.34 -0.09 -3.57
CA HIS A 46 13.73 -1.40 -3.35
C HIS A 46 13.87 -1.93 -1.90
N ALA A 47 14.89 -1.46 -1.17
CA ALA A 47 15.14 -1.76 0.23
C ALA A 47 14.21 -1.04 1.22
N THR A 48 13.51 0.02 0.79
CA THR A 48 12.59 0.79 1.65
C THR A 48 11.14 0.34 1.52
N ILE A 49 10.86 -0.72 0.75
CA ILE A 49 9.50 -1.24 0.57
C ILE A 49 9.22 -2.29 1.67
N THR A 50 8.16 -2.10 2.45
CA THR A 50 7.80 -3.08 3.50
C THR A 50 7.18 -4.35 2.91
N PRO A 51 7.06 -5.46 3.69
CA PRO A 51 6.52 -6.72 3.18
C PRO A 51 5.07 -6.62 2.66
N ARG A 52 4.25 -5.72 3.23
CA ARG A 52 2.81 -5.63 2.93
C ARG A 52 2.50 -5.06 1.54
N PRO A 53 3.07 -3.93 1.09
CA PRO A 53 3.00 -3.48 -0.30
C PRO A 53 3.46 -4.54 -1.30
N ARG A 54 4.54 -5.28 -1.00
CA ARG A 54 5.02 -6.39 -1.84
C ARG A 54 3.96 -7.50 -1.95
N ALA A 55 3.34 -7.89 -0.84
CA ALA A 55 2.26 -8.88 -0.86
C ALA A 55 1.05 -8.41 -1.69
N ARG A 56 0.65 -7.13 -1.57
CA ARG A 56 -0.43 -6.55 -2.40
C ARG A 56 -0.10 -6.58 -3.88
N LEU A 57 1.14 -6.25 -4.25
CA LEU A 57 1.61 -6.28 -5.63
C LEU A 57 1.55 -7.71 -6.21
N LEU A 58 2.06 -8.70 -5.46
CA LEU A 58 2.02 -10.10 -5.88
C LEU A 58 0.58 -10.59 -6.08
N ALA A 59 -0.30 -10.34 -5.12
CA ALA A 59 -1.72 -10.69 -5.23
C ALA A 59 -2.41 -9.99 -6.41
N HIS A 60 -2.01 -8.76 -6.75
CA HIS A 60 -2.54 -8.05 -7.91
C HIS A 60 -2.04 -8.67 -9.23
N MET A 61 -0.74 -8.99 -9.31
CA MET A 61 -0.16 -9.68 -10.47
C MET A 61 -0.82 -11.04 -10.69
N GLU A 62 -1.01 -11.84 -9.64
CA GLU A 62 -1.69 -13.13 -9.71
C GLU A 62 -3.11 -13.01 -10.28
N ARG A 63 -3.90 -12.03 -9.82
CA ARG A 63 -5.24 -11.76 -10.35
C ARG A 63 -5.21 -11.40 -11.84
N LEU A 64 -4.33 -10.47 -12.22
CA LEU A 64 -4.20 -10.04 -13.63
C LEU A 64 -3.74 -11.19 -14.53
N THR A 65 -2.80 -12.01 -14.06
CA THR A 65 -2.36 -13.20 -14.80
C THR A 65 -3.53 -14.15 -15.03
N ALA A 66 -4.33 -14.44 -14.00
CA ALA A 66 -5.51 -15.29 -14.15
C ALA A 66 -6.53 -14.71 -15.14
N GLU A 67 -6.79 -13.40 -15.10
CA GLU A 67 -7.71 -12.72 -16.00
C GLU A 67 -7.25 -12.78 -17.46
N VAL A 68 -5.96 -12.53 -17.71
CA VAL A 68 -5.37 -12.62 -19.05
C VAL A 68 -5.38 -14.08 -19.55
N SER A 69 -4.99 -15.04 -18.72
CA SER A 69 -5.01 -16.46 -19.09
C SER A 69 -6.42 -16.95 -19.43
N ASN A 70 -7.44 -16.55 -18.64
CA ASN A 70 -8.84 -16.86 -18.93
C ASN A 70 -9.31 -16.20 -20.23
N SER A 71 -8.92 -14.95 -20.48
CA SER A 71 -9.27 -14.23 -21.72
C SER A 71 -8.68 -14.91 -22.95
N VAL A 72 -7.45 -15.40 -22.86
CA VAL A 72 -6.81 -16.19 -23.94
C VAL A 72 -7.52 -17.53 -24.14
N ALA A 73 -7.91 -18.21 -23.06
CA ALA A 73 -8.62 -19.49 -23.14
C ALA A 73 -10.02 -19.38 -23.75
N VAL A 74 -10.73 -18.26 -23.56
CA VAL A 74 -12.04 -17.99 -24.17
C VAL A 74 -11.92 -17.66 -25.67
N ALA A 75 -10.77 -17.17 -26.12
CA ALA A 75 -10.54 -16.79 -27.51
C ALA A 75 -10.02 -17.94 -28.41
N ALA A 76 -9.76 -19.12 -27.84
CA ALA A 76 -9.24 -20.32 -28.53
C ALA A 76 -10.35 -21.35 -28.79
#